data_AF-A0AAE0FZW8-F1
#
_entry.id   AF-A0AAE0FZW8-F1
#
_cell.length_a   1.000
_cell.length_b   1.000
_cell.length_c   1.000
_cell.angle_alpha   90.00
_cell.angle_beta   90.00
_cell.angle_gamma   90.00
#
_symmetry.space_group_name_H-M   'P 1'
#
loop_
_entity.id
_entity.type
_entity.pdbx_description
1 polymer ?
#
loop_
_entity_poly.entity_id
_entity_poly.type
_entity_poly.pdbx_seq_one_letter_code
_entity_poly.pdbx_strand_id
1 'polypeptide(L)'
;MRHEQPASVPIKLLLGHYHALNEHWQQALEEYTECFKEAPDEPLVPLCTGTALLHFAMSRKVPSRDRAVKQAFAFLNCYTRLKQAPQENAYNLGRACHQLGLNTLAVKYYEKALACKVVVPGEVGQPASEALENRRFCDLRRETAHNLSLIYCNSGAPNLARAVLRQYGTI
;
A
#
# COMPACT_ATOMS: atom_id res chain seq x y z
N MET A 1 16.12 19.05 17.13
CA MET A 1 15.02 18.88 16.14
C MET A 1 13.63 18.79 16.80
N ARG A 2 13.31 17.80 17.68
CA ARG A 2 11.99 17.75 18.36
C ARG A 2 11.69 18.92 19.31
N HIS A 3 12.71 19.52 19.92
CA HIS A 3 12.55 20.61 20.88
C HIS A 3 12.10 21.93 20.25
N GLU A 4 12.22 22.10 18.93
CA GLU A 4 11.94 23.36 18.25
C GLU A 4 10.56 23.37 17.60
N GLN A 5 10.04 22.21 17.16
CA GLN A 5 8.67 22.06 16.65
C GLN A 5 8.06 20.67 16.96
N PRO A 6 7.55 20.46 18.18
CA PRO A 6 7.02 19.15 18.60
C PRO A 6 5.74 18.71 17.86
N ALA A 7 5.05 19.60 17.16
CA ALA A 7 3.77 19.35 16.47
C ALA A 7 3.88 19.25 14.93
N SER A 8 5.09 19.19 14.37
CA SER A 8 5.23 19.13 12.91
C SER A 8 5.02 17.71 12.38
N VAL A 9 3.87 17.46 11.73
CA VAL A 9 3.52 16.16 11.13
C VAL A 9 4.59 15.63 10.17
N PRO A 10 5.17 16.42 9.24
CA PRO A 10 6.23 15.92 8.36
C PRO A 10 7.48 15.43 9.11
N ILE A 11 7.87 16.10 10.19
CA ILE A 11 9.04 15.70 11.00
C ILE A 11 8.77 14.37 11.71
N LYS A 12 7.57 14.20 12.29
CA LYS A 12 7.17 12.94 12.91
C LYS A 12 7.10 11.80 11.90
N LEU A 13 6.56 12.06 10.70
CA LEU A 13 6.49 11.07 9.63
C LEU A 13 7.89 10.60 9.20
N LEU A 14 8.83 11.54 9.01
CA LEU A 14 10.24 11.24 8.73
C LEU A 14 10.89 10.41 9.83
N LEU A 15 10.61 10.73 11.10
CA LEU A 15 11.13 9.96 12.23
C LEU A 15 10.52 8.55 12.29
N GLY A 16 9.22 8.42 11.98
CA GLY A 16 8.57 7.12 11.82
C GLY A 16 9.21 6.28 10.72
N HIS A 17 9.55 6.89 9.59
CA HIS A 17 10.30 6.24 8.51
C HIS A 17 11.71 5.84 8.94
N TYR A 18 12.42 6.70 9.68
CA TYR A 18 13.72 6.36 10.24
C TYR A 18 13.65 5.12 11.14
N HIS A 19 12.66 5.04 12.03
CA HIS A 19 12.46 3.86 12.87
C HIS A 19 12.09 2.62 12.04
N ALA A 20 11.20 2.76 11.05
CA ALA A 20 10.80 1.67 10.17
C ALA A 20 11.98 1.09 9.36
N LEU A 21 12.86 1.96 8.83
CA LEU A 21 14.08 1.55 8.12
C LEU A 21 15.04 0.74 9.00
N ASN A 22 15.03 0.98 10.31
CA ASN A 22 15.82 0.26 11.30
C ASN A 22 15.02 -0.90 11.96
N GLU A 23 13.89 -1.30 11.39
CA GLU A 23 13.00 -2.36 11.90
C GLU A 23 12.49 -2.15 13.34
N HIS A 24 12.52 -0.89 13.81
CA HIS A 24 12.00 -0.45 15.09
C HIS A 24 10.50 -0.14 14.96
N TRP A 25 9.71 -1.18 14.63
CA TRP A 25 8.30 -1.03 14.26
C TRP A 25 7.41 -0.46 15.38
N GLN A 26 7.72 -0.74 16.64
CA GLN A 26 6.97 -0.17 17.77
C GLN A 26 7.15 1.35 17.84
N GLN A 27 8.39 1.82 17.76
CA GLN A 27 8.70 3.25 17.75
C GLN A 27 8.14 3.93 16.49
N ALA A 28 8.23 3.27 15.32
CA ALA A 28 7.61 3.79 14.11
C ALA A 28 6.08 3.97 14.26
N LEU A 29 5.41 3.01 14.92
CA LEU A 29 3.98 3.09 15.20
C LEU A 29 3.63 4.23 16.16
N GLU A 30 4.45 4.48 17.18
CA GLU A 30 4.27 5.62 18.07
C GLU A 30 4.27 6.93 17.26
N GLU A 31 5.24 7.13 16.36
CA GLU A 31 5.28 8.31 15.48
C GLU A 31 4.08 8.41 14.54
N TYR A 32 3.75 7.32 13.84
CA TYR A 32 2.65 7.34 12.85
C TYR A 32 1.29 7.54 13.52
N THR A 33 1.07 6.99 14.72
CA THR A 33 -0.17 7.22 15.46
C THR A 33 -0.31 8.66 15.95
N GLU A 34 0.79 9.31 16.34
CA GLU A 34 0.78 10.76 16.61
C GLU A 34 0.49 11.58 15.36
N CYS A 35 1.08 11.21 14.21
CA CYS A 35 0.75 11.85 12.93
C CYS A 35 -0.75 11.70 12.62
N PHE A 36 -1.34 10.54 12.90
CA PHE A 36 -2.76 10.27 12.61
C PHE A 36 -3.70 11.09 13.49
N LYS A 37 -3.31 11.40 14.73
CA LYS A 37 -4.08 12.29 15.60
C LYS A 37 -4.10 13.73 15.07
N GLU A 38 -2.99 14.18 14.48
CA GLU A 38 -2.84 15.56 14.00
C GLU A 38 -3.34 15.76 12.57
N ALA A 39 -3.20 14.76 11.70
CA ALA A 39 -3.59 14.79 10.29
C ALA A 39 -4.32 13.50 9.88
N PRO A 40 -5.53 13.24 10.40
CA PRO A 40 -6.28 12.02 10.08
C PRO A 40 -6.73 11.93 8.62
N ASP A 41 -6.86 13.08 7.94
CA ASP A 41 -7.34 13.19 6.57
C ASP A 41 -6.22 13.10 5.51
N GLU A 42 -4.95 13.10 5.92
CA GLU A 42 -3.81 12.92 5.02
C GLU A 42 -3.65 11.43 4.67
N PRO A 43 -3.89 10.98 3.41
CA PRO A 43 -3.94 9.57 3.07
C PRO A 43 -2.64 8.80 3.38
N LEU A 44 -1.48 9.46 3.29
CA LEU A 44 -0.20 8.80 3.55
C LEU A 44 -0.08 8.30 4.99
N VAL A 45 -0.66 9.01 5.96
CA VAL A 45 -0.54 8.68 7.39
C VAL A 45 -1.21 7.34 7.75
N PRO A 46 -2.49 7.07 7.43
CA PRO A 46 -3.10 5.77 7.66
C PRO A 46 -2.45 4.66 6.81
N LEU A 47 -1.94 4.95 5.62
CA LEU A 47 -1.18 3.97 4.82
C LEU A 47 0.09 3.52 5.54
N CYS A 48 0.90 4.45 6.03
CA CYS A 48 2.12 4.17 6.80
C CYS A 48 1.81 3.44 8.11
N THR A 49 0.78 3.90 8.84
CA THR A 49 0.34 3.29 10.10
C THR A 49 -0.10 1.83 9.88
N GLY A 50 -0.96 1.59 8.88
CA GLY A 50 -1.43 0.25 8.54
C GLY A 50 -0.29 -0.68 8.11
N THR A 51 0.64 -0.18 7.29
CA THR A 51 1.81 -0.94 6.85
C THR A 51 2.74 -1.29 8.01
N ALA A 52 3.03 -0.34 8.89
CA ALA A 52 3.84 -0.59 10.09
C ALA A 52 3.19 -1.61 11.03
N LEU A 53 1.86 -1.60 11.16
CA LEU A 53 1.12 -2.61 11.93
C LEU A 53 1.23 -4.01 11.29
N LEU A 54 1.23 -4.12 9.96
CA LEU A 54 1.47 -5.41 9.29
C LEU A 54 2.88 -5.93 9.57
N HIS A 55 3.90 -5.07 9.50
CA HIS A 55 5.27 -5.45 9.86
C HIS A 55 5.38 -5.86 11.32
N PHE A 56 4.78 -5.09 12.22
CA PHE A 56 4.76 -5.43 13.63
C PHE A 56 4.04 -6.75 13.89
N ALA A 57 2.90 -7.01 13.23
CA ALA A 57 2.15 -8.27 13.35
C ALA A 57 2.95 -9.52 12.92
N MET A 58 3.96 -9.35 12.07
CA MET A 58 4.88 -10.42 11.66
C MET A 58 6.13 -10.54 12.57
N SER A 59 6.35 -9.56 13.45
CA SER A 59 7.45 -9.57 14.41
C SER A 59 7.15 -10.49 15.59
N ARG A 60 8.19 -11.11 16.16
CA ARG A 60 8.10 -11.90 17.40
C ARG A 60 7.73 -11.06 18.63
N LYS A 61 7.87 -9.73 18.54
CA LYS A 61 7.62 -8.79 19.65
C LYS A 61 6.15 -8.35 19.75
N VAL A 62 5.28 -8.77 18.84
CA VAL A 62 3.87 -8.33 18.86
C VAL A 62 3.11 -8.97 20.02
N PRO A 63 2.40 -8.19 20.85
CA PRO A 63 1.61 -8.76 21.95
C PRO A 63 0.43 -9.61 21.47
N SER A 64 -0.21 -9.22 20.38
CA SER A 64 -1.32 -9.95 19.76
C SER A 64 -1.34 -9.72 18.26
N ARG A 65 -1.03 -10.78 17.50
CA ARG A 65 -1.00 -10.75 16.04
C ARG A 65 -2.38 -10.43 15.45
N ASP A 66 -3.44 -11.06 15.96
CA ASP A 66 -4.80 -10.86 15.45
C ASP A 66 -5.28 -9.42 15.64
N ARG A 67 -4.97 -8.83 16.80
CA ARG A 67 -5.30 -7.43 17.08
C ARG A 67 -4.55 -6.50 16.13
N ALA A 68 -3.24 -6.71 15.96
CA ALA A 68 -2.41 -5.91 15.06
C ALA A 68 -2.88 -6.01 13.60
N VAL A 69 -3.23 -7.21 13.12
CA VAL A 69 -3.78 -7.41 11.76
C VAL A 69 -5.12 -6.67 11.60
N LYS A 70 -6.05 -6.80 12.56
CA LYS A 70 -7.34 -6.09 12.50
C LYS A 70 -7.15 -4.57 12.45
N GLN A 71 -6.26 -4.03 13.29
CA GLN A 71 -5.94 -2.61 13.30
C GLN A 71 -5.29 -2.18 11.98
N ALA A 72 -4.37 -2.99 11.43
CA ALA A 72 -3.73 -2.70 10.16
C ALA A 72 -4.75 -2.52 9.03
N PHE A 73 -5.70 -3.46 8.90
CA PHE A 73 -6.76 -3.36 7.89
C PHE A 73 -7.74 -2.22 8.16
N ALA A 74 -7.97 -1.83 9.42
CA ALA A 74 -8.78 -0.65 9.73
C ALA A 74 -8.12 0.64 9.19
N PHE A 75 -6.80 0.79 9.39
CA PHE A 75 -6.04 1.92 8.84
C PHE A 75 -5.94 1.88 7.31
N LEU A 76 -5.68 0.72 6.71
CA LEU A 76 -5.66 0.58 5.25
C LEU A 76 -7.02 0.92 4.63
N ASN A 77 -8.13 0.49 5.25
CA ASN A 77 -9.47 0.90 4.82
C ASN A 77 -9.75 2.38 5.05
N CYS A 78 -9.10 3.04 6.01
CA CYS A 78 -9.15 4.48 6.15
C CYS A 78 -8.47 5.17 4.96
N TYR A 79 -7.25 4.74 4.64
CA TYR A 79 -6.51 5.21 3.48
C TYR A 79 -7.30 5.05 2.17
N THR A 80 -7.95 3.91 1.95
CA THR A 80 -8.71 3.69 0.69
C THR A 80 -9.88 4.63 0.53
N ARG A 81 -10.53 5.06 1.63
CA ARG A 81 -11.60 6.06 1.61
C ARG A 81 -11.08 7.46 1.27
N LEU A 82 -9.86 7.80 1.72
CA LEU A 82 -9.25 9.12 1.51
C LEU A 82 -8.64 9.27 0.11
N LYS A 83 -7.89 8.28 -0.37
CA LYS A 83 -7.07 8.37 -1.59
C LYS A 83 -7.87 8.37 -2.91
N GLN A 84 -9.10 7.84 -2.90
CA GLN A 84 -9.98 7.71 -4.07
C GLN A 84 -9.30 7.16 -5.36
N ALA A 85 -8.29 6.30 -5.20
CA ALA A 85 -7.49 5.74 -6.29
C ALA A 85 -7.79 4.23 -6.43
N PRO A 86 -8.75 3.79 -7.25
CA PRO A 86 -9.23 2.40 -7.22
C PRO A 86 -8.15 1.36 -7.54
N GLN A 87 -7.25 1.65 -8.49
CA GLN A 87 -6.14 0.75 -8.84
C GLN A 87 -5.12 0.64 -7.69
N GLU A 88 -4.64 1.77 -7.17
CA GLU A 88 -3.69 1.84 -6.05
C GLU A 88 -4.25 1.21 -4.78
N ASN A 89 -5.51 1.51 -4.46
CA ASN A 89 -6.22 0.95 -3.32
C ASN A 89 -6.32 -0.58 -3.42
N ALA A 90 -6.71 -1.11 -4.58
CA ALA A 90 -6.80 -2.55 -4.80
C ALA A 90 -5.41 -3.21 -4.73
N TYR A 91 -4.40 -2.60 -5.35
CA TYR A 91 -3.02 -3.08 -5.27
C TYR A 91 -2.50 -3.15 -3.83
N ASN A 92 -2.65 -2.06 -3.06
CA ASN A 92 -2.16 -1.98 -1.69
C ASN A 92 -2.86 -2.96 -0.74
N LEU A 93 -4.18 -3.16 -0.88
CA LEU A 93 -4.89 -4.22 -0.15
C LEU A 93 -4.42 -5.62 -0.57
N GLY A 94 -4.17 -5.84 -1.87
CA GLY A 94 -3.58 -7.07 -2.37
C GLY A 94 -2.19 -7.35 -1.80
N ARG A 95 -1.33 -6.32 -1.75
CA ARG A 95 0.00 -6.37 -1.11
C ARG A 95 -0.08 -6.72 0.37
N ALA A 96 -1.01 -6.10 1.10
CA ALA A 96 -1.24 -6.41 2.52
C ALA A 96 -1.66 -7.86 2.74
N CYS A 97 -2.62 -8.37 1.94
CA CYS A 97 -3.02 -9.77 2.00
C CYS A 97 -1.86 -10.72 1.64
N HIS A 98 -1.09 -10.39 0.60
CA HIS A 98 0.05 -11.20 0.14
C HIS A 98 1.13 -11.28 1.22
N GLN A 99 1.45 -10.16 1.88
CA GLN A 99 2.42 -10.10 2.98
C GLN A 99 2.05 -11.00 4.16
N LEU A 100 0.75 -11.16 4.43
CA LEU A 100 0.24 -12.07 5.47
C LEU A 100 0.12 -13.54 5.02
N GLY A 101 0.43 -13.86 3.76
CA GLY A 101 0.24 -15.18 3.17
C GLY A 101 -1.21 -15.50 2.79
N LEU A 102 -2.11 -14.52 2.80
CA LEU A 102 -3.52 -14.67 2.41
C LEU A 102 -3.66 -14.64 0.88
N ASN A 103 -3.00 -15.57 0.20
CA ASN A 103 -2.77 -15.55 -1.25
C ASN A 103 -4.08 -15.52 -2.06
N THR A 104 -5.10 -16.27 -1.64
CA THR A 104 -6.41 -16.26 -2.32
C THR A 104 -7.07 -14.88 -2.29
N LEU A 105 -6.93 -14.13 -1.20
CA LEU A 105 -7.44 -12.76 -1.12
C LEU A 105 -6.55 -11.79 -1.91
N ALA A 106 -5.23 -11.98 -1.85
CA ALA A 106 -4.29 -11.18 -2.61
C ALA A 106 -4.58 -11.25 -4.12
N VAL A 107 -4.82 -12.45 -4.66
CA VAL A 107 -5.18 -12.65 -6.07
C VAL A 107 -6.43 -11.85 -6.43
N LYS A 108 -7.51 -11.93 -5.65
CA LYS A 108 -8.76 -11.18 -5.90
C LYS A 108 -8.53 -9.67 -5.97
N TYR A 109 -7.70 -9.14 -5.07
CA TYR A 109 -7.38 -7.71 -5.06
C TYR A 109 -6.48 -7.30 -6.22
N TYR A 110 -5.50 -8.12 -6.59
CA TYR A 110 -4.67 -7.88 -7.75
C TYR A 110 -5.45 -7.95 -9.07
N GLU A 111 -6.35 -8.92 -9.22
CA GLU A 111 -7.28 -8.98 -10.36
C GLU A 111 -8.16 -7.71 -10.44
N LYS A 112 -8.65 -7.24 -9.29
CA LYS A 112 -9.38 -5.96 -9.22
C LYS A 112 -8.51 -4.78 -9.64
N ALA A 113 -7.23 -4.76 -9.26
CA ALA A 113 -6.29 -3.72 -9.68
C ALA A 113 -6.02 -3.75 -11.20
N LEU A 114 -5.87 -4.95 -11.79
CA LEU A 114 -5.71 -5.12 -13.24
C LEU A 114 -6.97 -4.75 -14.04
N ALA A 115 -8.15 -4.94 -13.46
CA ALA A 115 -9.43 -4.58 -14.07
C ALA A 115 -9.73 -3.07 -14.04
N CYS A 116 -8.96 -2.27 -13.29
CA CYS A 116 -9.12 -0.83 -13.26
C CYS A 116 -8.68 -0.21 -14.60
N LYS A 117 -9.47 0.73 -15.11
CA LYS A 117 -9.11 1.49 -16.32
C LYS A 117 -7.89 2.36 -16.01
N VAL A 118 -6.81 2.18 -16.77
CA VAL A 118 -5.64 3.06 -16.70
C VAL A 118 -5.90 4.22 -17.63
N VAL A 119 -5.92 5.43 -17.08
CA VAL A 119 -6.02 6.63 -17.91
C VAL A 119 -4.63 6.96 -18.41
N VAL A 120 -4.37 6.67 -19.69
CA VAL A 120 -3.07 6.93 -20.30
C VAL A 120 -2.95 8.44 -20.55
N PRO A 121 -1.89 9.12 -20.05
CA PRO A 121 -1.70 10.53 -20.33
C PRO A 121 -1.53 10.74 -21.84
N GLY A 122 -2.50 11.39 -22.49
CA GLY A 122 -2.46 11.71 -23.92
C GLY A 122 -3.56 11.10 -24.79
N GLU A 123 -4.57 10.42 -24.23
CA GLU A 123 -5.79 10.15 -25.00
C GLU A 123 -6.47 11.47 -25.39
N VAL A 124 -6.78 11.60 -26.68
CA VAL A 124 -7.30 12.82 -27.32
C VAL A 124 -8.62 13.23 -26.67
N GLY A 125 -8.63 14.39 -26.01
CA GLY A 125 -9.85 15.04 -25.49
C GLY A 125 -9.85 15.37 -23.99
N GLN A 126 -8.82 15.03 -23.23
CA GLN A 126 -8.78 15.34 -21.79
C GLN A 126 -8.31 16.77 -21.49
N PRO A 127 -9.01 17.52 -20.62
CA PRO A 127 -8.54 18.82 -20.15
C PRO A 127 -7.21 18.69 -19.38
N ALA A 128 -6.35 19.71 -19.47
CA ALA A 128 -4.99 19.70 -18.92
C ALA A 128 -4.92 19.44 -17.39
N SER A 129 -6.00 19.68 -16.65
CA SER A 129 -6.13 19.37 -15.22
C SER A 129 -6.18 17.86 -14.95
N GLU A 130 -6.95 17.12 -15.76
CA GLU A 130 -7.06 15.65 -15.65
C GLU A 130 -5.75 14.98 -16.08
N ALA A 131 -5.06 15.52 -17.09
CA ALA A 131 -3.75 15.00 -17.51
C ALA A 131 -2.66 15.11 -16.42
N LEU A 132 -2.71 16.15 -15.58
CA LEU A 132 -1.77 16.33 -14.46
C LEU A 132 -2.11 15.40 -13.28
N GLU A 133 -3.40 15.20 -12.99
CA GLU A 133 -3.86 14.20 -12.02
C GLU A 133 -3.56 12.76 -12.49
N ASN A 134 -3.76 12.46 -13.77
CA ASN A 134 -3.41 11.19 -14.41
C ASN A 134 -1.90 10.92 -14.41
N ARG A 135 -1.06 11.96 -14.48
CA ARG A 135 0.39 11.83 -14.24
C ARG A 135 0.76 11.46 -12.81
N ARG A 136 -0.13 11.72 -11.83
CA ARG A 136 0.06 11.31 -10.42
C ARG A 136 -0.36 9.87 -10.17
N PHE A 137 -1.13 9.25 -11.07
CA PHE A 137 -1.52 7.85 -10.98
C PHE A 137 -0.48 6.98 -11.68
N CYS A 138 0.37 6.32 -10.89
CA CYS A 138 1.26 5.28 -11.40
C CYS A 138 0.41 4.12 -11.91
N ASP A 139 0.57 3.73 -13.18
CA ASP A 139 -0.01 2.49 -13.69
C ASP A 139 0.65 1.30 -12.98
N LEU A 140 -0.08 0.68 -12.05
CA LEU A 140 0.41 -0.43 -11.23
C LEU A 140 0.25 -1.81 -11.89
N ARG A 141 -0.15 -1.90 -13.17
CA ARG A 141 -0.38 -3.19 -13.83
C ARG A 141 0.85 -4.08 -13.83
N ARG A 142 2.04 -3.50 -14.01
CA ARG A 142 3.31 -4.24 -14.07
C ARG A 142 3.67 -4.85 -12.72
N GLU A 143 3.58 -4.05 -11.66
CA GLU A 143 3.85 -4.45 -10.28
C GLU A 143 2.80 -5.48 -9.82
N THR A 144 1.55 -5.29 -10.21
CA THR A 144 0.45 -6.23 -9.95
C THR A 144 0.71 -7.58 -10.62
N ALA A 145 1.06 -7.57 -11.90
CA ALA A 145 1.36 -8.78 -12.67
C ALA A 145 2.58 -9.52 -12.11
N HIS A 146 3.63 -8.78 -11.72
CA HIS A 146 4.78 -9.37 -11.04
C HIS A 146 4.36 -10.10 -9.76
N ASN A 147 3.59 -9.45 -8.89
CA ASN A 147 3.13 -10.06 -7.64
C ASN A 147 2.21 -11.27 -7.84
N LEU A 148 1.31 -11.22 -8.83
CA LEU A 148 0.50 -12.38 -9.21
C LEU A 148 1.35 -13.55 -9.70
N SER A 149 2.39 -13.26 -10.50
CA SER A 149 3.30 -14.29 -11.00
C SER A 149 4.02 -15.03 -9.86
N LEU A 150 4.40 -14.32 -8.78
CA LEU A 150 4.99 -14.94 -7.59
C LEU A 150 4.02 -15.90 -6.91
N ILE A 151 2.75 -15.50 -6.76
CA ILE A 151 1.71 -16.36 -6.17
C ILE A 151 1.50 -17.60 -7.05
N TYR A 152 1.35 -17.43 -8.36
CA TYR A 152 1.12 -18.55 -9.29
C TYR A 152 2.31 -19.51 -9.37
N CYS A 153 3.54 -19.01 -9.35
CA CYS A 153 4.72 -19.87 -9.27
C CYS A 153 4.72 -20.71 -7.99
N ASN A 154 4.48 -20.06 -6.84
CA ASN A 154 4.46 -20.75 -5.54
C ASN A 154 3.28 -21.72 -5.40
N SER A 155 2.19 -21.53 -6.15
CA SER A 155 1.05 -22.45 -6.17
C SER A 155 1.17 -23.57 -7.22
N GLY A 156 2.32 -23.70 -7.90
CA GLY A 156 2.52 -24.75 -8.92
C GLY A 156 1.86 -24.47 -10.28
N ALA A 157 1.51 -23.22 -10.58
CA ALA A 157 0.86 -22.80 -11.82
C ALA A 157 1.77 -21.87 -12.68
N PRO A 158 2.97 -22.31 -13.11
CA PRO A 158 3.93 -21.46 -13.83
C PRO A 158 3.42 -20.97 -15.20
N ASN A 159 2.49 -21.70 -15.83
CA ASN A 159 1.87 -21.27 -17.09
C ASN A 159 1.01 -20.01 -16.90
N LEU A 160 0.25 -19.93 -15.79
CA LEU A 160 -0.52 -18.74 -15.45
C LEU A 160 0.40 -17.56 -15.11
N ALA A 161 1.49 -17.81 -14.37
CA ALA A 161 2.52 -16.81 -14.09
C ALA A 161 3.09 -16.21 -15.38
N ARG A 162 3.45 -17.04 -16.35
CA ARG A 162 3.97 -16.59 -17.65
C ARG A 162 2.92 -15.84 -18.47
N ALA A 163 1.67 -16.30 -18.46
CA ALA A 163 0.58 -15.64 -19.17
C ALA A 163 0.34 -14.22 -18.64
N VAL A 164 0.26 -14.05 -17.32
CA VAL A 164 0.02 -12.73 -16.71
C VAL A 164 1.17 -11.76 -16.98
N LEU A 165 2.43 -12.23 -16.91
CA LEU A 165 3.60 -11.41 -17.22
C LEU A 165 3.69 -11.02 -18.69
N ARG A 166 3.30 -11.90 -19.62
CA ARG A 166 3.24 -11.56 -21.05
C ARG A 166 2.16 -10.53 -21.35
N GLN A 167 1.04 -10.58 -20.64
CA GLN A 167 -0.07 -9.66 -20.87
C GLN A 167 0.20 -8.26 -20.31
N TYR A 168 0.86 -8.16 -19.15
CA TYR A 168 0.95 -6.90 -18.40
C TYR A 168 2.37 -6.47 -18.01
N GLY A 169 3.39 -7.29 -18.25
CA GLY A 169 4.77 -7.07 -17.78
C GLY A 169 5.75 -6.56 -18.85
N THR A 170 5.34 -6.49 -20.12
CA THR A 170 6.18 -6.07 -21.25
C THR A 170 6.16 -4.54 -21.44
N ILE A 171 7.23 -4.00 -22.03
CA ILE A 171 7.41 -2.57 -22.39
C ILE A 171 6.75 -2.31 -23.75
#